data_AF-A0A183I1X8-F1
#
_entry.id   AF-A0A183I1X8-F1
#
_cell.length_a   1.000
_cell.length_b   1.000
_cell.length_c   1.000
_cell.angle_alpha   90.00
_cell.angle_beta   90.00
_cell.angle_gamma   90.00
#
_symmetry.space_group_name_H-M   'P 1'
#
loop_
_entity.id
_entity.type
_entity.pdbx_description
1 polymer ?
#
loop_
_entity_poly.entity_id
_entity_poly.type
_entity_poly.pdbx_seq_one_letter_code
_entity_poly.pdbx_strand_id
1 'polypeptide(L)'
;MPCLLPCTCTVVALTFAIYMLRPFYPNCEPPGGLPALLAIVLLIILTAINCMSIRLATFVQDFFTVAKLFALCLIIGTGALLLISGKPQYRESFENIFENTTPDIGTASLAFYSGLFAYQGWNYLNFIVEELQNPTRNLPLAIAISCTICTVIYTLTNVALYTVITPDEMLSSPAVAV
;
A
#
# COMPACT_ATOMS: atom_id res chain seq x y z
N MET A 1 -13.29 -17.78 -7.81
CA MET A 1 -12.30 -16.68 -7.88
C MET A 1 -12.63 -15.52 -8.85
N PRO A 2 -13.82 -15.36 -9.48
CA PRO A 2 -14.08 -14.18 -10.33
C PRO A 2 -14.55 -12.92 -9.57
N CYS A 3 -15.05 -13.05 -8.33
CA CYS A 3 -15.54 -11.89 -7.57
C CYS A 3 -14.45 -11.11 -6.82
N LEU A 4 -13.23 -11.65 -6.69
CA LEU A 4 -12.19 -11.02 -5.87
C LEU A 4 -11.57 -9.80 -6.57
N LEU A 5 -11.35 -9.90 -7.89
CA LEU A 5 -10.75 -8.85 -8.72
C LEU A 5 -11.55 -7.52 -8.70
N PRO A 6 -12.88 -7.52 -8.94
CA PRO A 6 -13.66 -6.27 -8.89
C PRO A 6 -13.71 -5.66 -7.48
N CYS A 7 -13.69 -6.49 -6.44
CA CYS A 7 -13.62 -6.00 -5.06
C CYS A 7 -12.29 -5.29 -4.80
N THR A 8 -11.15 -5.83 -5.24
CA THR A 8 -9.84 -5.19 -5.08
C THR A 8 -9.77 -3.83 -5.80
N CYS A 9 -10.30 -3.73 -7.03
CA CYS A 9 -10.37 -2.45 -7.75
C CYS A 9 -11.22 -1.41 -7.00
N THR A 10 -12.33 -1.85 -6.40
CA THR A 10 -13.22 -0.99 -5.62
C THR A 10 -12.53 -0.48 -4.35
N VAL A 11 -11.84 -1.35 -3.62
CA VAL A 11 -11.07 -0.96 -2.42
C VAL A 11 -10.02 0.08 -2.78
N VAL A 12 -9.21 -0.16 -3.81
CA VAL A 12 -8.16 0.79 -4.23
C VAL A 12 -8.75 2.13 -4.67
N ALA A 13 -9.86 2.13 -5.42
CA ALA A 13 -10.53 3.36 -5.83
C ALA A 13 -11.12 4.15 -4.66
N LEU A 14 -11.69 3.45 -3.67
CA LEU A 14 -12.22 4.08 -2.46
C LEU A 14 -11.09 4.68 -1.61
N THR A 15 -9.98 3.95 -1.46
CA THR A 15 -8.77 4.44 -0.80
C THR A 15 -8.27 5.70 -1.47
N PHE A 16 -8.12 5.71 -2.80
CA PHE A 16 -7.75 6.91 -3.56
C PHE A 16 -8.69 8.09 -3.28
N ALA A 17 -10.00 7.87 -3.30
CA ALA A 17 -10.98 8.92 -3.05
C ALA A 17 -10.85 9.51 -1.63
N ILE A 18 -10.64 8.66 -0.62
CA ILE A 18 -10.43 9.10 0.77
C ILE A 18 -9.13 9.92 0.90
N TYR A 19 -8.03 9.44 0.32
CA TYR A 19 -6.75 10.15 0.32
C TYR A 19 -6.81 11.48 -0.42
N MET A 20 -7.58 11.58 -1.51
CA MET A 20 -7.77 12.83 -2.27
C MET A 20 -8.64 13.85 -1.51
N LEU A 21 -9.58 13.39 -0.68
CA LEU A 21 -10.47 14.25 0.11
C LEU A 21 -9.82 14.75 1.42
N ARG A 22 -8.82 14.06 1.95
CA ARG A 22 -8.11 14.42 3.20
C ARG A 22 -7.63 15.88 3.27
N PRO A 23 -7.03 16.47 2.23
CA PRO A 23 -6.62 17.88 2.27
C PRO A 23 -7.79 18.87 2.41
N PHE A 24 -8.99 18.51 1.92
CA PHE A 24 -10.18 19.35 1.98
C PHE A 24 -10.97 19.17 3.28
N TYR A 25 -10.88 17.98 3.89
CA TYR A 25 -11.51 17.62 5.15
C TYR A 25 -10.46 17.13 6.15
N PRO A 26 -9.58 18.01 6.68
CA PRO A 26 -8.45 17.60 7.52
C PRO A 26 -8.89 17.08 8.90
N ASN A 27 -9.96 17.64 9.48
CA ASN A 27 -10.43 17.36 10.84
C ASN A 27 -11.83 16.74 10.89
N CYS A 28 -12.44 16.43 9.74
CA CYS A 28 -13.81 15.94 9.68
C CYS A 28 -13.90 14.78 8.70
N GLU A 29 -14.79 13.84 8.96
CA GLU A 29 -15.10 12.81 7.97
C GLU A 29 -15.83 13.43 6.78
N PRO A 30 -15.46 13.08 5.54
CA PRO A 30 -16.17 13.54 4.36
C PRO A 30 -17.63 13.05 4.43
N PRO A 31 -18.59 13.83 3.92
CA PRO A 31 -20.00 13.48 3.97
C PRO A 31 -20.26 12.10 3.34
N GLY A 32 -21.14 11.33 3.96
CA GLY A 32 -21.48 9.97 3.55
C GLY A 32 -21.85 9.89 2.07
N GLY A 33 -21.18 9.01 1.33
CA GLY A 33 -21.39 8.80 -0.11
C GLY A 33 -20.48 9.61 -1.03
N LEU A 34 -19.83 10.69 -0.57
CA LEU A 34 -18.89 11.47 -1.39
C LEU A 34 -17.65 10.66 -1.82
N PRO A 35 -16.98 9.88 -0.94
CA PRO A 35 -15.86 9.04 -1.37
C PRO A 35 -16.28 7.97 -2.38
N ALA A 36 -17.48 7.39 -2.21
CA ALA A 36 -18.00 6.38 -3.12
C ALA A 36 -18.30 6.96 -4.51
N LEU A 37 -18.90 8.16 -4.59
CA LEU A 37 -19.13 8.84 -5.86
C LEU A 37 -17.83 9.17 -6.58
N LEU A 38 -16.82 9.67 -5.86
CA LEU A 38 -15.50 9.92 -6.45
C LEU A 38 -14.83 8.63 -6.94
N ALA A 39 -14.91 7.54 -6.18
CA ALA A 39 -14.39 6.24 -6.59
C ALA A 39 -15.08 5.72 -7.86
N ILE A 40 -16.40 5.87 -7.98
CA ILE A 40 -17.16 5.50 -9.19
C ILE A 40 -16.70 6.33 -10.39
N VAL A 41 -16.60 7.66 -10.23
CA VAL A 41 -16.14 8.56 -11.29
C VAL A 41 -14.72 8.21 -11.74
N LEU A 42 -13.82 7.93 -10.80
CA LEU A 42 -12.44 7.51 -11.09
C LEU A 42 -12.43 6.21 -11.91
N LEU A 43 -13.19 5.19 -11.50
CA LEU A 43 -13.27 3.91 -12.19
C LEU A 43 -13.82 4.07 -13.62
N ILE A 44 -14.85 4.90 -13.81
CA ILE A 44 -15.40 5.19 -15.14
C ILE A 44 -14.33 5.87 -16.03
N ILE A 45 -13.60 6.85 -15.51
CA ILE A 45 -12.54 7.55 -16.25
C ILE A 45 -11.42 6.58 -16.64
N LEU A 46 -10.91 5.79 -15.69
CA LEU A 46 -9.85 4.83 -15.95
C LEU A 46 -10.28 3.77 -16.98
N THR A 47 -11.53 3.30 -16.87
CA THR A 47 -12.10 2.36 -17.84
C THR A 47 -12.22 3.00 -19.22
N ALA A 48 -12.70 4.24 -19.31
CA ALA A 48 -12.79 4.95 -20.58
C ALA A 48 -11.42 5.15 -21.24
N ILE A 49 -10.39 5.55 -20.47
CA ILE A 49 -9.01 5.67 -20.98
C ILE A 49 -8.50 4.32 -21.50
N ASN A 50 -8.76 3.24 -20.76
CA ASN A 50 -8.37 1.90 -21.15
C ASN A 50 -9.06 1.45 -22.45
N CYS A 51 -10.35 1.76 -22.62
CA CYS A 51 -11.11 1.48 -23.84
C CYS A 51 -10.69 2.34 -25.04
N MET A 52 -10.24 3.58 -24.82
CA MET A 52 -9.86 4.50 -25.91
C MET A 52 -8.46 4.22 -26.46
N SER A 53 -7.47 3.95 -25.59
CA SER A 53 -6.12 3.66 -26.03
C SER A 53 -5.32 2.94 -24.96
N ILE A 54 -4.90 1.72 -25.28
CA ILE A 54 -4.04 0.94 -24.40
C ILE A 54 -2.68 1.62 -24.18
N ARG A 55 -2.18 2.39 -25.16
CA ARG A 55 -0.91 3.13 -25.03
C ARG A 55 -0.99 4.24 -23.98
N LEU A 56 -2.11 4.97 -23.93
CA LEU A 56 -2.34 5.99 -22.91
C LEU A 56 -2.49 5.35 -21.53
N ALA A 57 -3.22 4.23 -21.45
CA ALA A 57 -3.39 3.48 -20.20
C ALA A 57 -2.03 2.99 -19.64
N THR A 58 -1.17 2.40 -20.48
CA THR A 58 0.17 1.97 -20.06
C THR A 58 1.03 3.15 -19.60
N PHE A 59 1.03 4.27 -20.32
CA PHE A 59 1.80 5.45 -19.91
C PHE A 59 1.37 6.00 -18.55
N VAL A 60 0.05 6.11 -18.32
CA VAL A 60 -0.50 6.55 -17.04
C VAL A 60 -0.14 5.59 -15.91
N GLN A 61 -0.25 4.28 -16.16
CA GLN A 61 0.11 3.25 -15.19
C GLN A 61 1.60 3.27 -14.83
N ASP A 62 2.48 3.43 -15.83
CA ASP A 62 3.93 3.52 -15.61
C ASP A 62 4.28 4.75 -14.79
N PHE A 63 3.68 5.90 -15.10
CA PHE A 63 3.87 7.13 -14.33
C PHE A 63 3.48 6.94 -12.85
N PHE A 64 2.30 6.38 -12.56
CA PHE A 64 1.88 6.11 -11.19
C PHE A 64 2.77 5.10 -10.48
N THR A 65 3.29 4.11 -11.20
CA THR A 65 4.21 3.10 -10.64
C THR A 65 5.53 3.75 -10.23
N VAL A 66 6.12 4.59 -11.09
CA VAL A 66 7.34 5.32 -10.78
C VAL A 66 7.12 6.32 -9.64
N ALA A 67 6.01 7.06 -9.66
CA ALA A 67 5.65 8.00 -8.61
C ALA A 67 5.50 7.30 -7.25
N LYS A 68 4.86 6.12 -7.21
CA LYS A 68 4.71 5.32 -5.99
C LYS A 68 6.06 4.86 -5.44
N LEU A 69 6.95 4.36 -6.29
CA LEU A 69 8.31 3.96 -5.89
C LEU A 69 9.11 5.15 -5.36
N PHE A 70 9.01 6.31 -6.02
CA PHE A 70 9.67 7.53 -5.57
C PHE A 70 9.18 7.98 -4.19
N ALA A 71 7.87 7.98 -3.96
CA ALA A 71 7.28 8.31 -2.67
C ALA A 71 7.76 7.36 -1.56
N LEU A 72 7.82 6.05 -1.83
CA LEU A 72 8.35 5.06 -0.88
C LEU A 72 9.83 5.31 -0.55
N CYS A 73 10.65 5.60 -1.56
CA CYS A 73 12.06 5.95 -1.35
C CYS A 73 12.23 7.20 -0.47
N LEU A 74 11.37 8.21 -0.66
CA LEU A 74 11.39 9.41 0.18
C LEU A 74 11.02 9.09 1.63
N ILE A 75 9.97 8.30 1.87
CA ILE A 75 9.54 7.90 3.23
C ILE A 75 10.66 7.13 3.95
N ILE A 76 11.24 6.13 3.27
CA ILE A 76 12.33 5.34 3.84
C ILE A 76 13.56 6.22 4.09
N GLY A 77 13.89 7.12 3.15
CA GLY A 77 15.01 8.03 3.27
C GLY A 77 14.88 9.03 4.42
N THR A 78 13.71 9.66 4.58
CA THR A 78 13.47 10.60 5.69
C THR A 78 13.46 9.89 7.04
N GLY A 79 12.84 8.71 7.14
CA GLY A 79 12.88 7.89 8.36
C GLY A 79 14.30 7.48 8.76
N ALA A 80 15.12 7.04 7.79
CA ALA A 80 16.52 6.70 8.04
C ALA A 80 17.35 7.92 8.49
N LEU A 81 17.15 9.09 7.88
CA LEU A 81 17.84 10.31 8.26
C LEU A 81 17.46 10.76 9.68
N LEU A 82 16.19 10.67 10.06
CA LEU A 82 15.70 11.00 11.39
C LEU A 82 16.21 10.01 12.46
N LEU A 83 16.36 8.73 12.13
CA LEU A 83 16.98 7.75 13.03
C LEU A 83 18.45 8.04 13.32
N ILE A 84 19.21 8.40 12.28
CA ILE A 84 20.66 8.61 12.38
C ILE A 84 20.99 9.98 12.98
N SER A 85 20.32 11.04 12.51
CA SER A 85 20.65 12.44 12.81
C SER A 85 19.62 13.16 13.67
N GLY A 86 18.48 12.54 13.98
CA GLY A 86 17.41 13.15 14.75
C GLY A 86 17.66 13.18 16.25
N LYS A 87 16.74 13.86 16.96
CA LYS A 87 16.71 13.94 18.42
C LYS A 87 16.48 12.55 19.05
N PRO A 88 16.93 12.32 20.30
CA PRO A 88 16.76 11.04 21.00
C PRO A 88 15.31 10.54 21.08
N GLN A 89 14.33 11.45 21.07
CA GLN A 89 12.90 11.14 21.06
C GLN A 89 12.46 10.20 19.92
N TYR A 90 13.13 10.24 18.75
CA TYR A 90 12.82 9.33 17.63
C TYR A 90 13.36 7.91 17.86
N ARG A 91 14.31 7.75 18.77
CA ARG A 91 14.87 6.44 19.18
C ARG A 91 14.09 5.85 20.35
N GLU A 92 13.56 6.70 21.23
CA GLU A 92 12.68 6.30 22.35
C GLU A 92 11.36 5.67 21.86
N SER A 93 10.87 6.02 20.65
CA SER A 93 9.75 5.32 20.02
C SER A 93 9.96 3.80 19.86
N PHE A 94 11.21 3.31 19.93
CA PHE A 94 11.53 1.88 19.88
C PHE A 94 11.68 1.22 21.25
N GLU A 95 11.67 1.95 22.36
CA GLU A 95 11.82 1.35 23.70
C GLU A 95 10.57 0.60 24.17
N ASN A 96 9.36 1.05 23.74
CA ASN A 96 8.08 0.52 24.22
C ASN A 96 7.24 -0.17 23.12
N ILE A 97 7.87 -0.74 22.08
CA ILE A 97 7.17 -1.34 20.91
C ILE A 97 6.20 -2.47 21.31
N PHE A 98 6.51 -3.18 22.39
CA PHE A 98 5.73 -4.33 22.85
C PHE A 98 4.77 -3.99 24.00
N GLU A 99 4.83 -2.79 24.56
CA GLU A 99 3.89 -2.36 25.59
C GLU A 99 2.50 -2.21 24.97
N ASN A 100 1.48 -2.83 25.57
CA ASN A 100 0.11 -3.00 25.05
C ASN A 100 -0.11 -4.11 24.00
N THR A 101 0.82 -5.06 23.86
CA THR A 101 0.54 -6.27 23.06
C THR A 101 -0.53 -7.12 23.76
N THR A 102 -1.75 -7.18 23.21
CA THR A 102 -2.77 -8.13 23.64
C THR A 102 -2.48 -9.50 23.02
N PRO A 103 -2.19 -10.56 23.81
CA PRO A 103 -1.93 -11.90 23.30
C PRO A 103 -3.25 -12.61 22.93
N ASP A 104 -4.03 -12.00 22.03
CA ASP A 104 -5.26 -12.56 21.51
C ASP A 104 -5.05 -13.11 20.10
N ILE A 105 -5.47 -14.35 19.88
CA ILE A 105 -5.33 -15.07 18.60
C ILE A 105 -6.21 -14.42 17.53
N GLY A 106 -7.36 -13.86 17.91
CA GLY A 106 -8.26 -13.15 16.99
C GLY A 106 -7.58 -11.92 16.40
N THR A 107 -6.99 -11.07 17.25
CA THR A 107 -6.26 -9.87 16.83
C THR A 107 -5.03 -10.23 15.98
N ALA A 108 -4.28 -11.26 16.36
CA ALA A 108 -3.15 -11.75 15.56
C ALA A 108 -3.59 -12.20 14.16
N SER A 109 -4.71 -12.94 14.07
CA SER A 109 -5.22 -13.42 12.78
C SER A 109 -5.65 -12.30 11.83
N LEU A 110 -6.25 -11.23 12.36
CA LEU A 110 -6.61 -10.04 11.58
C LEU A 110 -5.37 -9.30 11.08
N ALA A 111 -4.34 -9.15 11.91
CA ALA A 111 -3.07 -8.55 11.52
C ALA A 111 -2.38 -9.35 10.40
N PHE A 112 -2.35 -10.68 10.51
CA PHE A 112 -1.85 -11.55 9.45
C PHE A 112 -2.67 -11.42 8.16
N TYR A 113 -3.99 -11.31 8.25
CA TYR A 113 -4.85 -11.12 7.08
C TYR A 113 -4.55 -9.80 6.35
N SER A 114 -4.38 -8.70 7.08
CA SER A 114 -3.97 -7.41 6.52
C SER A 114 -2.58 -7.50 5.87
N GLY A 115 -1.63 -8.17 6.53
CA GLY A 115 -0.31 -8.43 5.95
C GLY A 115 -0.41 -9.22 4.65
N LEU A 116 -1.17 -10.32 4.62
CA LEU A 116 -1.37 -11.14 3.43
C LEU A 116 -2.02 -10.36 2.29
N PHE A 117 -2.92 -9.42 2.60
CA PHE A 117 -3.50 -8.52 1.61
C PHE A 117 -2.44 -7.64 0.95
N ALA A 118 -1.47 -7.11 1.71
CA ALA A 118 -0.36 -6.32 1.17
C ALA A 118 0.60 -7.10 0.27
N TYR A 119 0.69 -8.44 0.43
CA TYR A 119 1.44 -9.35 -0.45
C TYR A 119 0.60 -9.96 -1.57
N GLN A 120 -0.67 -9.56 -1.72
CA GLN A 120 -1.45 -9.99 -2.88
C GLN A 120 -0.85 -9.42 -4.16
N GLY A 121 -0.62 -10.30 -5.13
CA GLY A 121 -0.08 -9.91 -6.44
C GLY A 121 0.82 -10.96 -7.08
N TRP A 122 1.34 -11.90 -6.29
CA TRP A 122 2.13 -13.02 -6.80
C TRP A 122 1.38 -13.86 -7.85
N ASN A 123 0.05 -13.93 -7.77
CA ASN A 123 -0.78 -14.63 -8.75
C ASN A 123 -0.72 -14.02 -10.15
N TYR A 124 -0.45 -12.72 -10.29
CA TYR A 124 -0.41 -12.06 -11.61
C TYR A 124 0.76 -12.55 -12.46
N LEU A 125 1.85 -13.00 -11.83
CA LEU A 125 3.01 -13.58 -12.53
C LEU A 125 2.65 -14.86 -13.29
N ASN A 126 1.63 -15.61 -12.84
CA ASN A 126 1.18 -16.81 -13.52
C ASN A 126 0.52 -16.50 -14.88
N PHE A 127 -0.06 -15.31 -15.07
CA PHE A 127 -0.69 -14.94 -16.34
C PHE A 127 0.33 -14.58 -17.44
N ILE A 128 1.56 -14.26 -17.05
CA ILE A 128 2.65 -13.85 -17.96
C ILE A 128 3.62 -15.03 -18.18
N VAL A 129 3.29 -16.22 -17.67
CA VAL A 129 4.10 -17.45 -17.84
C VAL A 129 4.35 -17.76 -19.31
N GLU A 130 3.37 -17.52 -20.18
CA GLU A 130 3.48 -17.80 -21.62
C GLU A 130 4.46 -16.85 -22.34
N GLU A 131 4.71 -15.66 -21.79
CA GLU A 131 5.67 -14.69 -22.34
C GLU A 131 7.06 -14.82 -21.70
N LEU A 132 7.20 -15.62 -20.64
CA LEU A 132 8.44 -15.77 -19.89
C LEU A 132 9.43 -16.67 -20.63
N GLN A 133 10.65 -16.21 -20.85
CA GLN A 133 11.74 -17.09 -21.27
C GLN A 133 12.06 -18.09 -20.16
N ASN A 134 12.03 -19.40 -20.43
CA ASN A 134 12.29 -20.48 -19.48
C ASN A 134 11.45 -20.41 -18.18
N PRO A 135 10.11 -20.60 -18.26
CA PRO A 135 9.19 -20.39 -17.15
C PRO A 135 9.47 -21.31 -15.95
N THR A 136 9.94 -22.54 -16.17
CA THR A 136 10.23 -23.52 -15.11
C THR A 136 11.27 -23.04 -14.10
N ARG A 137 12.23 -22.21 -14.52
CA ARG A 137 13.25 -21.63 -13.64
C ARG A 137 12.97 -20.17 -13.30
N ASN A 138 12.55 -19.38 -14.28
CA ASN A 138 12.44 -17.93 -14.11
C ASN A 138 11.18 -17.52 -13.34
N LEU A 139 10.09 -18.29 -13.41
CA LEU A 139 8.87 -18.02 -12.64
C LEU A 139 9.10 -18.14 -11.13
N PRO A 140 9.61 -19.27 -10.58
CA PRO A 140 9.83 -19.37 -9.13
C PRO A 140 10.89 -18.37 -8.64
N LEU A 141 11.91 -18.09 -9.46
CA LEU A 141 12.94 -17.12 -9.12
C LEU A 141 12.40 -15.68 -9.08
N ALA A 142 11.55 -15.30 -10.04
CA ALA A 142 10.88 -14.01 -10.06
C ALA A 142 9.95 -13.82 -8.85
N ILE A 143 9.19 -14.85 -8.47
CA ILE A 143 8.35 -14.82 -7.27
C ILE A 143 9.22 -14.66 -6.02
N ALA A 144 10.28 -15.46 -5.86
CA ALA A 144 11.15 -15.40 -4.70
C ALA A 144 11.84 -14.03 -4.54
N ILE A 145 12.36 -13.46 -5.64
CA ILE A 145 13.03 -12.17 -5.63
C ILE A 145 12.03 -11.05 -5.33
N SER A 146 10.87 -11.04 -6.01
CA SER A 146 9.84 -10.01 -5.79
C SER A 146 9.29 -10.04 -4.37
N CYS A 147 8.97 -11.21 -3.83
CA CYS A 147 8.54 -11.35 -2.43
C CYS A 147 9.59 -10.82 -1.46
N THR A 148 10.87 -11.19 -1.65
CA THR A 148 11.97 -10.75 -0.77
C THR A 148 12.14 -9.22 -0.80
N ILE A 149 12.12 -8.62 -2.00
CA ILE A 149 12.23 -7.16 -2.15
C ILE A 149 11.05 -6.46 -1.48
N CYS A 150 9.83 -6.94 -1.70
CA CYS A 150 8.63 -6.39 -1.05
C CYS A 150 8.72 -6.50 0.47
N THR A 151 9.20 -7.62 1.02
CA THR A 151 9.40 -7.77 2.46
C THR A 151 10.36 -6.73 3.01
N VAL A 152 11.51 -6.54 2.38
CA VAL A 152 12.49 -5.54 2.83
C VAL A 152 11.90 -4.13 2.78
N ILE A 153 11.24 -3.75 1.68
CA ILE A 153 10.64 -2.42 1.53
C ILE A 153 9.53 -2.20 2.56
N TYR A 154 8.65 -3.16 2.78
CA TYR A 154 7.56 -3.05 3.75
C TYR A 154 8.10 -2.98 5.18
N THR A 155 9.10 -3.76 5.54
CA THR A 155 9.74 -3.65 6.87
C THR A 155 10.38 -2.28 7.05
N LEU A 156 11.15 -1.78 6.07
CA LEU A 156 11.77 -0.46 6.14
C LEU A 156 10.74 0.67 6.23
N THR A 157 9.63 0.56 5.48
CA THR A 157 8.55 1.55 5.52
C THR A 157 7.87 1.56 6.89
N ASN A 158 7.61 0.40 7.49
CA ASN A 158 7.06 0.33 8.84
C ASN A 158 8.01 0.96 9.86
N VAL A 159 9.31 0.65 9.79
CA VAL A 159 10.33 1.28 10.65
C VAL A 159 10.32 2.80 10.48
N ALA A 160 10.28 3.30 9.24
CA ALA A 160 10.20 4.74 8.98
C ALA A 160 8.91 5.37 9.54
N LEU A 161 7.77 4.70 9.43
CA LEU A 161 6.51 5.19 10.00
C LEU A 161 6.58 5.32 11.53
N TYR A 162 7.12 4.31 12.23
CA TYR A 162 7.33 4.35 13.68
C TYR A 162 8.27 5.48 14.13
N THR A 163 9.20 5.90 13.26
CA THR A 163 10.11 7.01 13.58
C THR A 163 9.47 8.38 13.43
N VAL A 164 8.46 8.51 12.55
CA VAL A 164 7.90 9.81 12.18
C VAL A 164 6.57 10.07 12.89
N ILE A 165 5.78 9.04 13.16
CA ILE A 165 4.39 9.13 13.65
C ILE A 165 4.25 8.36 14.96
N THR A 166 3.62 8.99 15.96
CA THR A 166 3.31 8.36 17.26
C THR A 166 2.22 7.28 17.08
N PRO A 167 2.24 6.16 17.83
CA PRO A 167 1.25 5.08 17.70
C PRO A 167 -0.22 5.54 17.76
N ASP A 168 -0.52 6.53 18.60
CA ASP A 168 -1.87 7.09 18.74
C ASP A 168 -2.35 7.79 17.45
N GLU A 169 -1.45 8.49 16.75
CA GLU A 169 -1.75 9.13 15.47
C GLU A 169 -1.86 8.12 14.32
N MET A 170 -1.13 7.00 14.41
CA MET A 170 -1.27 5.89 13.46
C MET A 170 -2.64 5.21 13.59
N LEU A 171 -3.14 5.02 14.82
CA LEU A 171 -4.44 4.39 15.09
C LEU A 171 -5.62 5.34 14.85
N SER A 172 -5.47 6.64 15.08
CA SER A 172 -6.52 7.64 14.84
C SER A 172 -6.69 8.02 13.36
N SER A 173 -5.77 7.59 12.50
CA SER A 173 -5.78 7.92 11.08
C SER A 173 -6.46 6.80 10.27
N PRO A 174 -7.71 6.98 9.78
CA PRO A 174 -8.40 5.99 8.92
C PRO A 174 -7.69 5.72 7.58
N ALA A 175 -6.56 6.39 7.33
CA ALA A 175 -5.75 6.22 6.13
C ALA A 175 -4.71 5.09 6.25
N VAL A 176 -4.27 4.73 7.47
CA VAL A 176 -3.19 3.74 7.66
C VAL A 176 -3.71 2.29 7.69
N ALA A 177 -5.03 2.11 7.76
CA ALA A 177 -5.68 0.79 7.90
C ALA A 177 -6.32 0.24 6.61
N VAL A 178 -5.76 0.55 5.43
CA VAL A 178 -6.18 -0.10 4.16
C VAL A 178 -4.98 -0.59 3.37
#